data_AF-A0A955I511-F1
#
_entry.id   AF-A0A955I511-F1
#
_cell.length_a   1.000
_cell.length_b   1.000
_cell.length_c   1.000
_cell.angle_alpha   90.00
_cell.angle_beta   90.00
_cell.angle_gamma   90.00
#
_symmetry.space_group_name_H-M   'P 1'
#
loop_
_entity.id
_entity.type
_entity.pdbx_description
1 polymer ?
#
loop_
_entity_poly.entity_id
_entity_poly.type
_entity_poly.pdbx_seq_one_letter_code
_entity_poly.pdbx_strand_id
1 'polypeptide(L)'
;MSKYHDTEGEKIVEFFLEDEGLKFKKQVEIAKLQGDFADYRIADFYLPQYKVYVEFLGKWNSSDGKSKYLQKMDIYKKNGIPCVYIYPDNLGTLKYLFHMRLRDELEKHPGLRFQLFGYKCARTMRAVGNILLVFLGAALLVIFGSSNIQLNPEAVPYALLIIGLLLILSLYLTFSAVKNIFGRK
;
A
#
# COMPACT_ATOMS: atom_id res chain seq x y z
N MET A 1 20.22 -28.25 1.50
CA MET A 1 19.08 -27.34 1.72
C MET A 1 17.88 -27.92 0.99
N SER A 2 16.78 -28.25 1.69
CA SER A 2 15.54 -28.59 1.00
C SER A 2 15.07 -27.36 0.23
N LYS A 3 14.55 -27.57 -0.98
CA LYS A 3 14.02 -26.49 -1.81
C LYS A 3 12.73 -26.00 -1.17
N TYR A 4 12.77 -24.88 -0.46
CA TYR A 4 11.57 -24.24 0.09
C TYR A 4 10.59 -23.99 -1.06
N HIS A 5 9.32 -24.34 -0.83
CA HIS A 5 8.27 -24.21 -1.82
C HIS A 5 7.19 -23.30 -1.23
N ASP A 6 6.93 -22.18 -1.91
CA ASP A 6 5.89 -21.25 -1.50
C ASP A 6 4.52 -21.94 -1.50
N THR A 7 3.73 -21.67 -0.48
CA THR A 7 2.30 -22.00 -0.46
C THR A 7 1.54 -21.14 -1.46
N GLU A 8 0.37 -21.59 -1.91
CA GLU A 8 -0.47 -20.81 -2.83
C GLU A 8 -0.85 -19.44 -2.25
N GLY A 9 -1.04 -19.33 -0.93
CA GLY A 9 -1.31 -18.05 -0.30
C GLY A 9 -0.11 -17.10 -0.29
N GLU A 10 1.11 -17.61 -0.09
CA GLU A 10 2.33 -16.81 -0.23
C GLU A 10 2.51 -16.31 -1.66
N LYS A 11 2.19 -17.13 -2.68
CA LYS A 11 2.20 -16.69 -4.09
C LYS A 11 1.19 -15.58 -4.37
N ILE A 12 0.00 -15.63 -3.77
CA ILE A 12 -1.00 -14.56 -3.90
C ILE A 12 -0.49 -13.26 -3.27
N VAL A 13 0.16 -13.36 -2.09
CA VAL A 13 0.78 -12.19 -1.45
C VAL A 13 1.92 -11.64 -2.30
N GLU A 14 2.77 -12.50 -2.86
CA GLU A 14 3.86 -12.13 -3.77
C GLU A 14 3.33 -11.38 -4.99
N PHE A 15 2.36 -11.96 -5.72
CA PHE A 15 1.73 -11.33 -6.87
C PHE A 15 1.12 -9.97 -6.52
N PHE A 16 0.47 -9.88 -5.35
CA PHE A 16 -0.07 -8.61 -4.86
C PHE A 16 1.03 -7.57 -4.59
N LEU A 17 2.14 -7.95 -3.99
CA LEU A 17 3.26 -7.02 -3.73
C LEU A 17 3.87 -6.53 -5.05
N GLU A 18 3.99 -7.41 -6.05
CA GLU A 18 4.43 -7.07 -7.41
C GLU A 18 3.46 -6.11 -8.12
N ASP A 19 2.15 -6.40 -8.10
CA ASP A 19 1.10 -5.55 -8.69
C ASP A 19 1.07 -4.15 -8.05
N GLU A 20 1.26 -4.07 -6.73
CA GLU A 20 1.36 -2.80 -6.03
C GLU A 20 2.70 -2.07 -6.26
N GLY A 21 3.61 -2.65 -7.04
CA GLY A 21 4.93 -2.09 -7.36
C GLY A 21 5.83 -1.97 -6.13
N LEU A 22 5.68 -2.86 -5.15
CA LEU A 22 6.46 -2.87 -3.93
C LEU A 22 7.73 -3.70 -4.12
N LYS A 23 8.87 -3.16 -3.68
CA LYS A 23 10.10 -3.95 -3.60
C LYS A 23 10.02 -4.84 -2.36
N PHE A 24 10.40 -6.11 -2.50
CA PHE A 24 10.44 -7.05 -1.39
C PHE A 24 11.60 -8.05 -1.51
N LYS A 25 11.92 -8.69 -0.39
CA LYS A 25 12.81 -9.86 -0.31
C LYS A 25 12.02 -10.99 0.33
N LYS A 26 12.18 -12.22 -0.16
CA LYS A 26 11.52 -13.41 0.39
C LYS A 26 12.40 -14.09 1.44
N GLN A 27 11.76 -14.81 2.37
CA GLN A 27 12.41 -15.72 3.32
C GLN A 27 13.59 -15.06 4.06
N VAL A 28 13.32 -13.91 4.67
CA VAL A 28 14.36 -13.13 5.35
C VAL A 28 14.56 -13.63 6.77
N GLU A 29 15.80 -14.02 7.07
CA GLU A 29 16.21 -14.42 8.41
C GLU A 29 16.31 -13.20 9.34
N ILE A 30 15.76 -13.36 10.55
CA ILE A 30 15.86 -12.42 11.64
C ILE A 30 16.49 -13.18 12.82
N ALA A 31 17.77 -12.91 13.05
CA ALA A 31 18.54 -13.57 14.09
C ALA A 31 18.50 -12.79 15.42
N LYS A 32 18.82 -13.48 16.51
CA LYS A 32 19.09 -12.89 17.85
C LYS A 32 17.89 -12.12 18.44
N LEU A 33 16.69 -12.70 18.34
CA LEU A 33 15.49 -12.15 18.95
C LEU A 33 15.48 -12.38 20.46
N GLN A 34 15.34 -11.31 21.24
CA GLN A 34 15.29 -11.38 22.69
C GLN A 34 14.05 -12.17 23.14
N GLY A 35 14.27 -13.13 24.04
CA GLY A 35 13.20 -13.95 24.62
C GLY A 35 12.68 -15.05 23.69
N ASP A 36 13.35 -15.29 22.56
CA ASP A 36 13.05 -16.40 21.66
C ASP A 36 13.94 -17.60 21.98
N PHE A 37 13.37 -18.80 21.91
CA PHE A 37 14.12 -20.06 22.05
C PHE A 37 14.79 -20.47 20.73
N ALA A 38 14.33 -19.93 19.60
CA ALA A 38 14.92 -20.16 18.30
C ALA A 38 16.09 -19.19 18.04
N ASP A 39 17.17 -19.69 17.44
CA ASP A 39 18.34 -18.87 17.05
C ASP A 39 17.96 -17.77 16.04
N TYR A 40 17.00 -18.09 15.17
CA TYR A 40 16.47 -17.21 14.16
C TYR A 40 15.00 -17.51 13.84
N ARG A 41 14.32 -16.50 13.27
CA ARG A 41 13.01 -16.64 12.63
C ARG A 41 13.13 -16.26 11.16
N ILE A 42 12.36 -16.91 10.30
CA ILE A 42 12.28 -16.56 8.88
C ILE A 42 10.96 -15.85 8.65
N ALA A 43 11.00 -14.65 8.07
CA ALA A 43 9.83 -13.93 7.62
C ALA A 43 9.57 -14.17 6.13
N ASP A 44 8.29 -14.32 5.76
CA ASP A 44 7.91 -14.66 4.39
C ASP A 44 8.35 -13.57 3.42
N PHE A 45 8.12 -12.31 3.78
CA PHE A 45 8.59 -11.16 3.01
C PHE A 45 9.14 -10.03 3.90
N TYR A 46 10.02 -9.22 3.32
CA TYR A 46 10.52 -7.98 3.89
C TYR A 46 10.42 -6.86 2.86
N LEU A 47 9.94 -5.68 3.27
CA LEU A 47 9.78 -4.49 2.44
C LEU A 47 10.88 -3.47 2.78
N PRO A 48 12.01 -3.43 2.06
CA PRO A 48 13.17 -2.60 2.43
C PRO A 48 12.86 -1.10 2.50
N GLN A 49 12.01 -0.60 1.60
CA GLN A 49 11.59 0.80 1.54
C GLN A 49 10.80 1.25 2.78
N TYR A 50 10.14 0.32 3.47
CA TYR A 50 9.34 0.61 4.67
C TYR A 50 9.97 0.05 5.95
N LYS A 51 11.00 -0.80 5.84
CA LYS A 51 11.60 -1.54 6.95
C LYS A 51 10.57 -2.37 7.73
N VAL A 52 9.62 -2.95 7.01
CA VAL A 52 8.48 -3.71 7.57
C VAL A 52 8.52 -5.14 7.01
N TYR A 53 8.29 -6.12 7.87
CA TYR A 53 8.13 -7.52 7.48
C TYR A 53 6.67 -7.83 7.11
N VAL A 54 6.44 -8.88 6.35
CA VAL A 54 5.11 -9.37 6.00
C VAL A 54 5.08 -10.89 6.17
N GLU A 55 4.02 -11.38 6.81
CA GLU A 55 3.85 -12.80 7.16
C GLU A 55 2.48 -13.28 6.68
N PHE A 56 2.44 -14.37 5.92
CA PHE A 56 1.21 -15.06 5.55
C PHE A 56 0.93 -16.22 6.51
N LEU A 57 -0.14 -16.08 7.28
CA LEU A 57 -0.50 -17.03 8.33
C LEU A 57 -1.39 -18.15 7.78
N GLY A 58 -0.90 -18.89 6.79
CA GLY A 58 -1.67 -19.90 6.04
C GLY A 58 -2.37 -20.96 6.90
N LYS A 59 -1.79 -21.30 8.06
CA LYS A 59 -2.35 -22.28 9.02
C LYS A 59 -3.11 -21.67 10.19
N TRP A 60 -3.56 -20.41 10.09
CA TRP A 60 -4.24 -19.70 11.17
C TRP A 60 -5.48 -20.42 11.72
N ASN A 61 -6.20 -21.15 10.87
CA ASN A 61 -7.41 -21.88 11.26
C ASN A 61 -7.11 -23.22 11.94
N SER A 62 -5.85 -23.65 12.01
CA SER A 62 -5.41 -24.81 12.79
C SER A 62 -4.93 -24.38 14.17
N SER A 63 -5.26 -25.15 15.22
CA SER A 63 -4.85 -24.85 16.60
C SER A 63 -3.33 -24.79 16.77
N ASP A 64 -2.62 -25.78 16.22
CA ASP A 64 -1.15 -25.84 16.23
C ASP A 64 -0.50 -24.65 15.49
N GLY A 65 -0.99 -24.36 14.27
CA GLY A 65 -0.50 -23.24 13.48
C GLY A 65 -0.74 -21.89 14.17
N LYS A 66 -1.95 -21.68 14.69
CA LYS A 66 -2.32 -20.46 15.42
C LYS A 66 -1.40 -20.21 16.62
N SER A 67 -1.13 -21.23 17.43
CA SER A 67 -0.24 -21.10 18.60
C SER A 67 1.17 -20.65 18.20
N LYS A 68 1.74 -21.26 17.15
CA LYS A 68 3.06 -20.90 16.62
C LYS A 68 3.11 -19.47 16.09
N TYR A 69 2.07 -19.04 15.38
CA TYR A 69 1.99 -17.67 14.89
C TYR A 69 1.85 -16.67 16.03
N LEU A 70 1.01 -16.93 17.03
CA LEU A 70 0.88 -16.07 18.21
C LEU A 70 2.21 -15.90 18.95
N GLN A 71 2.96 -16.99 19.13
CA GLN A 71 4.29 -16.93 19.72
C GLN A 71 5.22 -16.04 18.89
N LYS A 72 5.29 -16.24 17.57
CA LYS A 72 6.12 -15.44 16.66
C LYS A 72 5.74 -13.96 16.69
N MET A 73 4.44 -13.65 16.70
CA MET A 73 3.90 -12.29 16.80
C MET A 73 4.33 -11.61 18.11
N ASP A 74 4.28 -12.34 19.23
CA ASP A 74 4.71 -11.83 20.53
C ASP A 74 6.21 -11.55 20.56
N ILE A 75 7.04 -12.44 20.00
CA ILE A 75 8.48 -12.21 19.85
C ILE A 75 8.76 -10.96 19.01
N TYR A 76 8.11 -10.82 17.85
CA TYR A 76 8.30 -9.64 17.00
C TYR A 76 7.90 -8.36 17.73
N LYS A 77 6.76 -8.37 18.44
CA LYS A 77 6.29 -7.24 19.23
C LYS A 77 7.28 -6.86 20.33
N LYS A 78 7.78 -7.84 21.10
CA LYS A 78 8.78 -7.63 22.16
C LYS A 78 10.08 -7.02 21.65
N ASN A 79 10.49 -7.40 20.44
CA ASN A 79 11.70 -6.91 19.79
C ASN A 79 11.48 -5.63 18.96
N GLY A 80 10.28 -5.04 19.00
CA GLY A 80 9.96 -3.82 18.24
C GLY A 80 10.06 -4.00 16.72
N ILE A 81 9.76 -5.21 16.23
CA ILE A 81 9.83 -5.56 14.82
C ILE A 81 8.50 -5.20 14.14
N PRO A 82 8.49 -4.24 13.20
CA PRO A 82 7.30 -3.88 12.45
C PRO A 82 6.94 -5.01 11.48
N CYS A 83 5.73 -5.54 11.60
CA CYS A 83 5.30 -6.66 10.76
C CYS A 83 3.81 -6.60 10.43
N VAL A 84 3.49 -6.79 9.15
CA VAL A 84 2.11 -6.92 8.64
C VAL A 84 1.76 -8.39 8.54
N TYR A 85 0.78 -8.82 9.33
CA TYR A 85 0.26 -10.19 9.28
C TYR A 85 -0.91 -10.25 8.31
N ILE A 86 -0.91 -11.25 7.43
CA ILE A 86 -1.97 -11.53 6.45
C ILE A 86 -2.57 -12.89 6.77
N TYR A 87 -3.89 -12.94 6.91
CA TYR A 87 -4.63 -14.16 7.23
C TYR A 87 -5.27 -14.74 5.94
N PRO A 88 -5.56 -16.05 5.87
CA PRO A 88 -6.23 -16.65 4.72
C PRO A 88 -7.53 -15.93 4.32
N ASP A 89 -8.35 -15.57 5.31
CA ASP A 89 -9.63 -14.89 5.09
C ASP A 89 -9.46 -13.45 4.56
N ASN A 90 -8.25 -12.90 4.59
CA ASN A 90 -7.96 -11.55 4.11
C ASN A 90 -7.64 -11.50 2.62
N LEU A 91 -7.42 -12.64 1.95
CA LEU A 91 -6.99 -12.67 0.55
C LEU A 91 -8.00 -11.97 -0.38
N GLY A 92 -9.31 -12.11 -0.12
CA GLY A 92 -10.35 -11.42 -0.91
C GLY A 92 -10.40 -9.89 -0.73
N THR A 93 -9.77 -9.35 0.32
CA THR A 93 -9.72 -7.91 0.61
C THR A 93 -8.29 -7.42 0.84
N LEU A 94 -7.31 -8.15 0.30
CA LEU A 94 -5.89 -8.02 0.62
C LEU A 94 -5.38 -6.59 0.42
N LYS A 95 -5.70 -5.98 -0.72
CA LYS A 95 -5.28 -4.62 -1.06
C LYS A 95 -5.67 -3.60 0.01
N TYR A 96 -6.93 -3.64 0.47
CA TYR A 96 -7.39 -2.69 1.48
C TYR A 96 -6.74 -2.96 2.85
N LEU A 97 -6.77 -4.21 3.32
CA LEU A 97 -6.28 -4.58 4.64
C LEU A 97 -4.76 -4.40 4.76
N PHE A 98 -4.01 -4.74 3.72
CA PHE A 98 -2.56 -4.56 3.69
C PHE A 98 -2.18 -3.10 3.86
N HIS A 99 -2.76 -2.20 3.05
CA HIS A 99 -2.44 -0.78 3.09
C HIS A 99 -2.84 -0.11 4.41
N MET A 100 -3.94 -0.56 5.02
CA MET A 100 -4.34 -0.15 6.36
C MET A 100 -3.30 -0.60 7.40
N ARG A 101 -2.99 -1.90 7.47
CA ARG A 101 -2.08 -2.46 8.47
C ARG A 101 -0.65 -1.96 8.32
N LEU A 102 -0.16 -1.77 7.09
CA LEU A 102 1.15 -1.20 6.83
C LEU A 102 1.25 0.22 7.39
N ARG A 103 0.24 1.06 7.15
CA ARG A 103 0.20 2.40 7.74
C ARG A 103 0.19 2.34 9.26
N ASP A 104 -0.66 1.49 9.83
CA ASP A 104 -0.80 1.38 11.28
C ASP A 104 0.52 0.92 11.93
N GLU A 105 1.26 0.00 11.29
CA GLU A 105 2.61 -0.35 11.79
C GLU A 105 3.62 0.79 11.62
N LEU A 106 3.60 1.51 10.52
CA LEU A 106 4.47 2.68 10.36
C LEU A 106 4.15 3.78 11.40
N GLU A 107 2.91 3.92 11.83
CA GLU A 107 2.47 4.87 12.87
C GLU A 107 2.88 4.43 14.28
N LYS A 108 2.84 3.13 14.60
CA LYS A 108 3.25 2.59 15.91
C LYS A 108 4.75 2.67 16.16
N HIS A 109 5.56 2.81 15.12
CA HIS A 109 7.02 2.82 15.21
C HIS A 109 7.59 4.23 14.91
N PRO A 110 7.90 5.06 15.93
CA PRO A 110 8.37 6.43 15.73
C PRO A 110 9.64 6.57 14.88
N GLY A 111 10.50 5.55 14.91
CA GLY A 111 11.71 5.47 14.09
C GLY A 111 11.43 5.35 12.58
N LEU A 112 10.18 5.09 12.18
CA LEU A 112 9.74 4.91 10.80
C LEU A 112 8.96 6.10 10.24
N ARG A 113 9.01 7.27 10.90
CA ARG A 113 8.27 8.48 10.47
C ARG A 113 8.53 8.89 9.01
N PHE A 114 9.74 8.70 8.51
CA PHE A 114 10.09 9.05 7.12
C PHE A 114 9.52 8.04 6.13
N GLN A 115 9.50 6.76 6.50
CA GLN A 115 8.83 5.69 5.75
C GLN A 115 7.33 5.93 5.71
N LEU A 116 6.71 6.32 6.83
CA LEU A 116 5.31 6.72 6.89
C LEU A 116 5.01 7.90 5.96
N PHE A 117 5.84 8.95 6.03
CA PHE A 117 5.68 10.12 5.17
C PHE A 117 5.81 9.74 3.69
N GLY A 118 6.87 9.02 3.32
CA GLY A 118 7.09 8.54 1.95
C GLY A 118 5.95 7.64 1.46
N TYR A 119 5.43 6.76 2.30
CA TYR A 119 4.27 5.92 2.01
C TYR A 119 3.02 6.77 1.75
N LYS A 120 2.69 7.72 2.62
CA LYS A 120 1.56 8.64 2.45
C LYS A 120 1.70 9.45 1.15
N CYS A 121 2.88 10.00 0.87
CA CYS A 121 3.16 10.72 -0.36
C CYS A 121 2.98 9.84 -1.60
N ALA A 122 3.58 8.65 -1.63
CA ALA A 122 3.46 7.74 -2.76
C ALA A 122 2.00 7.32 -3.03
N ARG A 123 1.25 7.01 -1.97
CA ARG A 123 -0.16 6.62 -2.08
C ARG A 123 -1.02 7.77 -2.60
N THR A 124 -0.79 8.98 -2.09
CA THR A 124 -1.45 10.19 -2.54
C THR A 124 -1.11 10.52 -3.99
N MET A 125 0.16 10.44 -4.39
CA MET A 125 0.57 10.71 -5.77
C MET A 125 -0.05 9.71 -6.76
N ARG A 126 -0.18 8.43 -6.41
CA ARG A 126 -0.92 7.49 -7.26
C ARG A 126 -2.40 7.87 -7.40
N ALA A 127 -3.04 8.28 -6.31
CA ALA A 127 -4.45 8.67 -6.33
C ALA A 127 -4.67 9.95 -7.15
N VAL A 128 -3.87 10.99 -6.90
CA VAL A 128 -4.00 12.30 -7.56
C VAL A 128 -3.47 12.27 -8.99
N GLY A 129 -2.37 11.58 -9.27
CA GLY A 129 -1.78 11.47 -10.60
C GLY A 129 -2.76 10.87 -11.61
N ASN A 130 -3.50 9.82 -11.24
CA ASN A 130 -4.55 9.26 -12.09
C ASN A 130 -5.64 10.28 -12.41
N ILE A 131 -6.03 11.09 -11.44
CA ILE A 131 -7.08 12.11 -11.58
C ILE A 131 -6.60 13.28 -12.44
N LEU A 132 -5.39 13.77 -12.21
CA LEU A 132 -4.77 14.80 -13.04
C LEU A 132 -4.59 14.35 -14.49
N LEU A 133 -4.20 13.09 -14.74
CA LEU A 133 -4.09 12.55 -16.09
C LEU A 133 -5.45 12.49 -16.81
N VAL A 134 -6.51 12.09 -16.10
CA VAL A 134 -7.87 12.11 -16.64
C VAL A 134 -8.29 13.54 -17.02
N PHE A 135 -8.04 14.52 -16.14
CA PHE A 135 -8.37 15.92 -16.42
C PHE A 135 -7.53 16.53 -17.53
N LEU A 136 -6.23 16.22 -17.59
CA LEU A 136 -5.35 16.66 -18.66
C LEU A 136 -5.81 16.07 -20.00
N GLY A 137 -6.16 14.78 -20.04
CA GLY A 137 -6.71 14.13 -21.23
C GLY A 137 -8.03 14.77 -21.68
N ALA A 138 -8.95 15.05 -20.75
CA ALA A 138 -10.20 15.75 -21.05
C ALA A 138 -9.97 17.17 -21.59
N ALA A 139 -9.04 17.93 -20.99
CA ALA A 139 -8.69 19.27 -21.45
C ALA A 139 -8.07 19.25 -22.87
N LEU A 140 -7.16 18.31 -23.14
CA LEU A 140 -6.56 18.13 -24.46
C LEU A 140 -7.63 17.76 -25.50
N LEU A 141 -8.59 16.89 -25.17
CA LEU A 141 -9.70 16.56 -26.07
C LEU A 141 -10.55 17.78 -26.44
N VAL A 142 -10.78 18.72 -25.52
CA VAL A 142 -11.51 19.96 -25.83
C VAL A 142 -10.69 20.89 -26.74
N ILE A 143 -9.39 21.06 -26.44
CA ILE A 143 -8.49 21.93 -27.21
C ILE A 143 -8.29 21.40 -28.63
N PHE A 144 -8.03 20.10 -28.79
CA PHE A 144 -7.79 19.48 -30.11
C PHE A 144 -9.08 19.06 -30.82
N GLY A 145 -10.16 18.83 -30.08
CA GLY A 145 -11.49 18.66 -30.63
C GLY A 145 -12.01 19.95 -31.25
N SER A 146 -11.80 21.10 -30.59
CA SER A 146 -12.25 22.40 -31.11
C SER A 146 -11.57 22.87 -32.41
N SER A 147 -10.38 22.35 -32.72
CA SER A 147 -9.66 22.66 -33.96
C SER A 147 -10.07 21.78 -35.15
N ASN A 148 -10.69 20.61 -34.90
CA ASN A 148 -11.15 19.68 -35.94
C ASN A 148 -12.68 19.57 -36.03
N ILE A 149 -13.39 19.94 -34.97
CA ILE A 149 -14.85 19.97 -34.87
C ILE A 149 -15.24 21.44 -34.96
N GLN A 150 -16.10 21.80 -35.91
CA GLN A 150 -16.82 23.09 -35.88
C GLN A 150 -17.74 23.08 -34.64
N LEU A 151 -17.17 23.33 -33.47
CA LEU A 151 -17.94 23.49 -32.25
C LEU A 151 -18.87 24.69 -32.44
N ASN A 152 -20.15 24.46 -32.19
CA ASN A 152 -21.13 25.55 -32.15
C ASN A 152 -20.60 26.61 -31.17
N PRO A 153 -20.44 27.89 -31.59
CA PRO A 153 -19.99 28.97 -30.70
C PRO A 153 -20.81 29.06 -29.40
N GLU A 154 -22.08 28.68 -29.44
CA GLU A 154 -22.96 28.63 -28.26
C GLU A 154 -22.57 27.53 -27.27
N ALA A 155 -21.85 26.48 -27.67
CA ALA A 155 -21.39 25.39 -26.81
C ALA A 155 -20.13 25.73 -26.01
N VAL A 156 -19.35 26.74 -26.45
CA VAL A 156 -18.06 27.12 -25.86
C VAL A 156 -18.16 27.54 -24.38
N PRO A 157 -19.14 28.36 -23.95
CA PRO A 157 -19.28 28.75 -22.55
C PRO A 157 -19.53 27.56 -21.62
N TYR A 158 -20.32 26.57 -22.07
CA TYR A 158 -20.61 25.36 -21.30
C TYR A 158 -19.37 24.48 -21.15
N ALA A 159 -18.56 24.34 -22.21
CA ALA A 159 -17.29 23.62 -22.15
C ALA A 159 -16.31 24.27 -21.15
N LEU A 160 -16.21 25.61 -21.17
CA LEU A 160 -15.37 26.35 -20.20
C LEU A 160 -15.86 26.19 -18.76
N LEU A 161 -17.18 26.20 -18.54
CA LEU A 161 -17.78 25.96 -17.22
C LEU A 161 -17.45 24.55 -16.70
N ILE A 162 -17.57 23.53 -17.55
CA ILE A 162 -17.20 22.15 -17.20
C ILE A 162 -15.72 22.09 -16.83
N ILE A 163 -14.82 22.65 -17.64
CA ILE A 163 -13.38 22.70 -17.33
C ILE A 163 -13.12 23.39 -15.98
N GLY A 164 -13.79 24.52 -15.71
CA GLY A 164 -13.68 25.23 -14.44
C GLY A 164 -14.11 24.37 -13.24
N LEU A 165 -15.23 23.65 -13.35
CA LEU A 165 -15.69 22.74 -12.30
C LEU A 165 -14.72 21.57 -12.07
N LEU A 166 -14.16 21.01 -13.16
CA LEU A 166 -13.17 19.94 -13.06
C LEU A 166 -11.87 20.43 -12.42
N LEU A 167 -11.43 21.65 -12.73
CA LEU A 167 -10.29 22.29 -12.06
C LEU A 167 -10.53 22.47 -10.56
N ILE A 168 -11.70 22.98 -10.16
CA ILE A 168 -12.08 23.14 -8.75
C ILE A 168 -12.07 21.77 -8.04
N LEU A 169 -12.66 20.74 -8.65
CA LEU A 169 -12.66 19.39 -8.10
C LEU A 169 -11.23 18.84 -7.95
N SER A 170 -10.36 19.07 -8.95
CA SER A 170 -8.95 18.65 -8.90
C SER A 170 -8.18 19.33 -7.77
N LEU A 171 -8.41 20.64 -7.56
CA LEU A 171 -7.82 21.40 -6.46
C LEU A 171 -8.30 20.90 -5.10
N TYR A 172 -9.61 20.64 -4.96
CA TYR A 172 -10.19 20.07 -3.74
C TYR A 172 -9.57 18.71 -3.41
N LEU A 173 -9.47 17.83 -4.41
CA LEU A 173 -8.88 16.49 -4.23
C LEU A 173 -7.40 16.59 -3.86
N THR A 174 -6.65 17.48 -4.51
CA THR A 174 -5.24 17.75 -4.18
C THR A 174 -5.09 18.28 -2.76
N PHE A 175 -5.94 19.21 -2.34
CA PHE A 175 -5.94 19.75 -0.99
C PHE A 175 -6.28 18.69 0.07
N SER A 176 -7.30 17.86 -0.18
CA SER A 176 -7.66 16.72 0.69
C SER A 176 -6.51 15.72 0.81
N ALA A 177 -5.83 15.44 -0.32
CA ALA A 177 -4.64 14.63 -0.40
C ALA A 177 -3.48 15.18 0.46
N VAL A 178 -3.20 16.48 0.37
CA VAL A 178 -2.19 17.17 1.19
C VAL A 178 -2.55 17.09 2.67
N LYS A 179 -3.82 17.34 3.02
CA LYS A 179 -4.31 17.23 4.41
C LYS A 179 -4.13 15.80 4.95
N ASN A 180 -4.29 14.76 4.14
CA ASN A 180 -4.09 13.38 4.56
C ASN A 180 -2.60 13.04 4.81
N ILE A 181 -1.68 13.67 4.08
CA ILE A 181 -0.23 13.52 4.29
C ILE A 181 0.20 14.15 5.62
N PHE A 182 -0.20 15.40 5.86
CA PHE A 182 0.26 16.20 7.00
C PHE A 182 -0.64 16.12 8.24
N GLY A 183 -1.88 15.66 8.08
CA GLY A 183 -2.82 15.46 9.18
C GLY A 183 -2.29 14.40 10.13
N ARG A 184 -1.99 14.83 11.36
CA ARG A 184 -1.92 13.93 12.51
C ARG A 184 -3.36 13.69 12.98
N LYS A 185 -3.72 12.43 13.19
CA LYS A 185 -4.89 12.10 14.01
C LYS A 185 -4.62 12.47 15.46
#